data_AF-W2T047-F1
#
_entry.id   AF-W2T047-F1
#
_cell.length_a   1.000
_cell.length_b   1.000
_cell.length_c   1.000
_cell.angle_alpha   90.00
_cell.angle_beta   90.00
_cell.angle_gamma   90.00
#
_symmetry.space_group_name_H-M   'P 1'
#
loop_
_entity.id
_entity.type
_entity.pdbx_description
1 polymer ?
#
loop_
_entity_poly.entity_id
_entity_poly.type
_entity_poly.pdbx_seq_one_letter_code
_entity_poly.pdbx_strand_id
1 'polypeptide(L)'
;MEDNSRLTMPIRLFQMKKSPSVPLEVEKAVANFVKYTTETAGIEGLRKECRDVLDFKPFPGSYTKFDSCPQFNRYPEVPCLDATRVILQTSEQGENDYIHANKVKLEKSERHFILTQGPKSNTIEDFWKMIFQEQCAGVVLLCNFYEEGTQSCEEFWPIDSGAYKYYGKMFVNNKRIDHMDQYDVYTLEVLPDGCSNSILTRLAHCTTWPEKVAFAITVGGTPGPVALLCSAGVGRTGTFVAIDAVCTRLFKGFEGKAKMPKYNSKVTQFYAELSKA
;
A
#
# COMPACT_ATOMS: atom_id res chain seq x y z
N MET A 1 -9.65 8.93 69.43
CA MET A 1 -10.16 7.98 68.43
C MET A 1 -11.39 8.62 67.78
N GLU A 2 -11.34 9.78 67.14
CA GLU A 2 -10.48 10.28 66.06
C GLU A 2 -10.23 9.32 64.90
N ASP A 3 -10.75 9.79 63.77
CA ASP A 3 -10.48 9.52 62.36
C ASP A 3 -11.17 8.32 61.67
N ASN A 4 -12.21 8.65 60.90
CA ASN A 4 -12.53 7.91 59.68
C ASN A 4 -13.15 8.88 58.65
N SER A 5 -12.35 9.87 58.26
CA SER A 5 -12.65 10.79 57.16
C SER A 5 -12.50 10.08 55.80
N ARG A 6 -13.49 9.27 55.40
CA ARG A 6 -13.61 8.82 54.00
C ARG A 6 -14.27 9.89 53.15
N LEU A 7 -13.43 10.72 52.54
CA LEU A 7 -13.73 11.54 51.37
C LEU A 7 -14.47 10.71 50.30
N THR A 8 -15.78 10.88 50.18
CA THR A 8 -16.53 10.48 48.99
C THR A 8 -16.35 11.56 47.94
N MET A 9 -15.31 11.44 47.11
CA MET A 9 -15.24 12.22 45.88
C MET A 9 -16.37 11.77 44.94
N PRO A 10 -17.18 12.69 44.38
CA PRO A 10 -18.17 12.32 43.39
C PRO A 10 -17.45 11.84 42.12
N ILE A 11 -17.78 10.61 41.70
CA ILE A 11 -17.41 10.05 40.41
C ILE A 11 -17.88 11.05 39.35
N ARG A 12 -16.94 11.80 38.75
CA ARG A 12 -17.21 12.53 37.51
C ARG A 12 -17.53 11.47 36.47
N LEU A 13 -18.81 11.32 36.17
CA LEU A 13 -19.29 10.60 34.99
C LEU A 13 -18.58 11.25 33.79
N PHE A 14 -17.56 10.57 33.26
CA PHE A 14 -16.99 10.93 31.97
C PHE A 14 -18.13 10.89 30.98
N GLN A 15 -18.61 12.07 30.57
CA GLN A 15 -19.53 12.18 29.45
C GLN A 15 -18.84 11.51 28.26
N MET A 16 -19.34 10.34 27.86
CA MET A 16 -18.99 9.74 26.58
C MET A 16 -19.29 10.80 25.53
N LYS A 17 -18.24 11.38 24.94
CA LYS A 17 -18.40 12.22 23.75
C LYS A 17 -19.19 11.36 22.75
N LYS A 18 -20.39 11.81 22.39
CA LYS A 18 -21.15 11.22 21.28
C LYS A 18 -20.18 11.02 20.13
N SER A 19 -20.10 9.79 19.63
CA SER A 19 -19.41 9.50 18.38
C SER A 19 -19.87 10.51 17.33
N PRO A 20 -18.95 11.04 16.50
CA PRO A 20 -19.33 11.98 15.47
C PRO A 20 -20.42 11.34 14.60
N SER A 21 -21.57 12.01 14.48
CA SER A 21 -22.68 11.53 13.68
C SER A 21 -22.22 11.42 12.23
N VAL A 22 -22.25 10.20 11.69
CA VAL A 22 -21.91 9.93 10.28
C VAL A 22 -22.84 10.77 9.39
N PRO A 23 -22.32 11.48 8.36
CA PRO A 23 -23.18 12.23 7.44
C PRO A 23 -24.21 11.33 6.76
N LEU A 24 -25.45 11.81 6.61
CA LEU A 24 -26.56 11.04 6.03
C LEU A 24 -26.24 10.53 4.61
N GLU A 25 -25.44 11.27 3.85
CA GLU A 25 -24.98 10.88 2.51
C GLU A 25 -24.07 9.64 2.55
N VAL A 26 -23.19 9.54 3.55
CA VAL A 26 -22.32 8.37 3.77
C VAL A 26 -23.17 7.18 4.18
N GLU A 27 -24.14 7.38 5.07
CA GLU A 27 -25.05 6.33 5.52
C GLU A 27 -25.86 5.75 4.35
N LYS A 28 -26.41 6.60 3.48
CA LYS A 28 -27.11 6.19 2.24
C LYS A 28 -26.18 5.46 1.28
N ALA A 29 -24.96 5.97 1.05
CA ALA A 29 -24.00 5.34 0.15
C ALA A 29 -23.61 3.93 0.62
N VAL A 30 -23.35 3.78 1.92
CA VAL A 30 -23.05 2.48 2.54
C VAL A 30 -24.26 1.54 2.46
N ALA A 31 -25.46 2.01 2.79
CA ALA A 31 -26.67 1.20 2.70
C ALA A 31 -26.93 0.69 1.27
N ASN A 32 -26.74 1.55 0.27
CA ASN A 32 -26.87 1.19 -1.14
C ASN A 32 -25.81 0.17 -1.58
N PHE A 33 -24.56 0.32 -1.10
CA PHE A 33 -23.48 -0.64 -1.38
C PHE A 33 -23.77 -2.01 -0.76
N VAL A 34 -24.22 -2.05 0.50
CA VAL A 34 -24.60 -3.30 1.17
C VAL A 34 -25.75 -3.96 0.41
N LYS A 35 -26.83 -3.22 0.14
CA LYS A 35 -27.98 -3.73 -0.62
C LYS A 35 -27.58 -4.29 -1.99
N TYR A 36 -26.68 -3.61 -2.71
CA TYR A 36 -26.19 -4.10 -3.99
C TYR A 36 -25.45 -5.42 -3.85
N THR A 37 -24.50 -5.49 -2.93
CA THR A 37 -23.62 -6.65 -2.73
C THR A 37 -24.39 -7.87 -2.20
N THR A 38 -25.37 -7.67 -1.31
CA THR A 38 -26.12 -8.77 -0.69
C THR A 38 -27.36 -9.19 -1.48
N GLU A 39 -28.12 -8.24 -2.04
CA GLU A 39 -29.43 -8.53 -2.64
C GLU A 39 -29.43 -8.48 -4.17
N THR A 40 -28.66 -7.57 -4.78
CA THR A 40 -28.76 -7.32 -6.24
C THR A 40 -27.78 -8.16 -7.04
N ALA A 41 -26.49 -8.10 -6.68
CA ALA A 41 -25.44 -8.87 -7.35
C ALA A 41 -25.31 -10.27 -6.74
N GLY A 42 -25.35 -10.35 -5.39
CA GLY A 42 -25.02 -11.57 -4.67
C GLY A 42 -23.60 -12.07 -4.98
N ILE A 43 -23.25 -13.26 -4.48
CA ILE A 43 -21.91 -13.84 -4.66
C ILE A 43 -21.59 -14.05 -6.15
N GLU A 44 -22.56 -14.53 -6.94
CA GLU A 44 -22.29 -14.84 -8.35
C GLU A 44 -22.17 -13.58 -9.21
N GLY A 45 -22.93 -12.53 -8.92
CA GLY A 45 -22.77 -11.22 -9.58
C GLY A 45 -21.39 -10.62 -9.30
N LEU A 46 -20.93 -10.68 -8.05
CA LEU A 46 -19.59 -10.21 -7.68
C LEU A 46 -18.48 -11.04 -8.32
N ARG A 47 -18.64 -12.36 -8.45
CA ARG A 47 -17.72 -13.22 -9.20
C ARG A 47 -17.67 -12.86 -10.67
N LYS A 48 -18.82 -12.54 -11.27
CA LYS A 48 -18.89 -12.10 -12.67
C LYS A 48 -18.17 -10.77 -12.86
N GLU A 49 -18.42 -9.78 -11.99
CA GLU A 49 -17.70 -8.51 -12.02
C GLU A 49 -16.19 -8.70 -11.84
N CYS A 50 -15.78 -9.60 -10.96
CA CYS A 50 -14.38 -9.96 -10.80
C CYS A 50 -13.80 -10.54 -12.10
N ARG A 51 -14.50 -11.47 -12.77
CA ARG A 51 -14.07 -12.02 -14.07
C ARG A 51 -13.92 -10.95 -15.16
N ASP A 52 -14.90 -10.07 -15.29
CA ASP A 52 -14.86 -8.97 -16.27
C ASP A 52 -13.60 -8.08 -16.07
N VAL A 53 -13.18 -7.93 -14.81
CA VAL A 53 -11.98 -7.19 -14.40
C VAL A 53 -10.70 -7.98 -14.68
N LEU A 54 -10.71 -9.30 -14.47
CA LEU A 54 -9.58 -10.18 -14.75
C LEU A 54 -9.28 -10.31 -16.25
N ASP A 55 -10.32 -10.28 -17.08
CA ASP A 55 -10.22 -10.35 -18.55
C ASP A 55 -9.75 -9.04 -19.17
N PHE A 56 -9.72 -7.96 -18.39
CA PHE A 56 -9.28 -6.66 -18.88
C PHE A 56 -7.79 -6.70 -19.26
N LYS A 57 -7.43 -6.06 -20.38
CA LYS A 57 -6.03 -5.88 -20.80
C LYS A 57 -5.72 -4.41 -21.05
N PRO A 58 -4.60 -3.88 -20.52
CA PRO A 58 -4.28 -2.48 -20.66
C PRO A 58 -4.00 -2.13 -22.12
N PHE A 59 -4.38 -0.92 -22.52
CA PHE A 59 -4.01 -0.41 -23.84
C PHE A 59 -3.38 1.00 -23.72
N PRO A 60 -2.16 1.23 -24.24
CA PRO A 60 -1.25 0.23 -24.81
C PRO A 60 -0.58 -0.60 -23.70
N GLY A 61 -0.69 -1.93 -23.77
CA GLY A 61 -0.06 -2.87 -22.84
C GLY A 61 1.35 -3.21 -23.29
N SER A 62 2.26 -2.23 -23.27
CA SER A 62 3.68 -2.44 -23.60
C SER A 62 4.46 -2.87 -22.36
N TYR A 63 5.36 -3.84 -22.55
CA TYR A 63 6.21 -4.44 -21.52
C TYR A 63 7.68 -4.51 -21.96
N THR A 64 8.08 -3.64 -22.89
CA THR A 64 9.40 -3.66 -23.54
C THR A 64 10.51 -3.57 -22.50
N LYS A 65 10.37 -2.70 -21.49
CA LYS A 65 11.40 -2.56 -20.47
C LYS A 65 11.44 -3.78 -19.55
N PHE A 66 10.28 -4.26 -19.12
CA PHE A 66 10.14 -5.48 -18.33
C PHE A 66 10.82 -6.68 -19.02
N ASP A 67 10.57 -6.88 -20.31
CA ASP A 67 11.13 -7.98 -21.13
C ASP A 67 12.65 -7.86 -21.30
N SER A 68 13.18 -6.64 -21.35
CA SER A 68 14.64 -6.38 -21.45
C SER A 68 15.40 -6.57 -20.13
N CYS A 69 14.69 -6.71 -19.00
CA CYS A 69 15.23 -6.65 -17.64
C CYS A 69 14.84 -7.86 -16.77
N PRO A 70 14.89 -9.12 -17.27
CA PRO A 70 14.36 -10.29 -16.56
C PRO A 70 15.03 -10.55 -15.20
N GLN A 71 16.31 -10.19 -15.04
CA GLN A 71 17.07 -10.35 -13.81
C GLN A 71 16.52 -9.51 -12.64
N PHE A 72 15.76 -8.45 -12.93
CA PHE A 72 15.17 -7.57 -11.93
C PHE A 72 13.72 -7.97 -11.59
N ASN A 73 13.13 -8.91 -12.32
CA ASN A 73 11.77 -9.41 -12.09
C ASN A 73 11.81 -10.62 -11.14
N ARG A 74 10.91 -10.67 -10.16
CA ARG A 74 10.74 -11.83 -9.27
C ARG A 74 9.96 -12.95 -9.96
N TYR A 75 8.94 -12.57 -10.72
CA TYR A 75 8.04 -13.48 -11.43
C TYR A 75 7.96 -13.08 -12.91
N PRO A 76 8.48 -13.90 -13.84
CA PRO A 76 8.40 -13.63 -15.29
C PRO A 76 6.96 -13.54 -15.83
N GLU A 77 6.02 -14.19 -15.16
CA GLU A 77 4.61 -14.21 -15.51
C GLU A 77 3.85 -12.94 -15.10
N VAL A 78 4.42 -12.13 -14.20
CA VAL A 78 3.80 -10.89 -13.69
C VAL A 78 4.44 -9.68 -14.38
N PRO A 79 3.81 -9.13 -15.44
CA PRO A 79 4.39 -8.04 -16.22
C PRO A 79 4.40 -6.72 -15.45
N CYS A 80 5.30 -5.81 -15.83
CA CYS A 80 5.33 -4.43 -15.38
C CYS A 80 5.06 -3.50 -16.56
N LEU A 81 3.96 -2.74 -16.52
CA LEU A 81 3.57 -1.83 -17.59
C LEU A 81 4.56 -0.69 -17.84
N ASP A 82 5.02 -0.53 -19.08
CA ASP A 82 5.92 0.57 -19.47
C ASP A 82 5.29 1.95 -19.22
N ALA A 83 3.98 2.08 -19.43
CA ALA A 83 3.28 3.37 -19.40
C ALA A 83 3.23 4.00 -18.01
N THR A 84 3.28 3.18 -16.96
CA THR A 84 3.13 3.63 -15.56
C THR A 84 4.30 3.19 -14.68
N ARG A 85 5.32 2.55 -15.25
CA ARG A 85 6.49 2.11 -14.47
C ARG A 85 7.16 3.31 -13.80
N VAL A 86 7.73 3.06 -12.64
CA VAL A 86 8.68 3.99 -12.04
C VAL A 86 9.98 3.92 -12.84
N ILE A 87 10.51 5.09 -13.20
CA ILE A 87 11.80 5.23 -13.87
C ILE A 87 12.79 5.76 -12.84
N LEU A 88 13.82 4.99 -12.53
CA LEU A 88 14.87 5.43 -11.62
C LEU A 88 15.74 6.48 -12.29
N GLN A 89 16.02 7.58 -11.59
CA GLN A 89 16.97 8.58 -12.02
C GLN A 89 18.37 8.02 -11.92
N THR A 90 19.11 8.07 -13.02
CA THR A 90 20.48 7.58 -13.13
C THR A 90 21.46 8.75 -13.17
N SER A 91 22.60 8.57 -12.52
CA SER A 91 23.68 9.56 -12.49
C SER A 91 24.70 9.33 -13.60
N GLU A 92 24.83 8.08 -14.05
CA GLU A 92 25.83 7.65 -15.03
C GLU A 92 25.17 7.00 -16.26
N GLN A 93 25.80 7.16 -17.43
CA GLN A 93 25.36 6.49 -18.65
C GLN A 93 25.54 4.98 -18.51
N GLY A 94 24.44 4.22 -18.60
CA GLY A 94 24.45 2.76 -18.48
C GLY A 94 23.99 2.21 -17.12
N GLU A 95 23.69 3.07 -16.13
CA GLU A 95 23.01 2.64 -14.91
C GLU A 95 21.57 2.17 -15.22
N ASN A 96 21.08 1.23 -14.41
CA ASN A 96 19.74 0.65 -14.54
C ASN A 96 18.66 1.67 -14.15
N ASP A 97 17.76 2.02 -15.08
CA ASP A 97 16.59 2.87 -14.83
C ASP A 97 15.32 2.07 -14.48
N TYR A 98 15.42 0.73 -14.40
CA TYR A 98 14.28 -0.16 -14.24
C TYR A 98 14.16 -0.71 -12.82
N ILE A 99 12.96 -0.56 -12.27
CA ILE A 99 12.47 -1.27 -11.10
C ILE A 99 11.07 -1.81 -11.43
N HIS A 100 10.75 -3.02 -10.97
CA HIS A 100 9.42 -3.61 -11.15
C HIS A 100 8.42 -2.95 -10.19
N ALA A 101 8.00 -1.74 -10.56
CA ALA A 101 7.08 -0.91 -9.79
C ALA A 101 6.25 -0.02 -10.71
N ASN A 102 4.96 0.14 -10.42
CA ASN A 102 4.03 0.96 -11.19
C ASN A 102 3.35 2.02 -10.31
N LYS A 103 3.27 3.25 -10.82
CA LYS A 103 2.54 4.35 -10.18
C LYS A 103 1.04 4.17 -10.40
N VAL A 104 0.26 4.26 -9.32
CA VAL A 104 -1.18 4.08 -9.33
C VAL A 104 -1.85 5.31 -8.72
N LYS A 105 -2.72 5.94 -9.52
CA LYS A 105 -3.53 7.08 -9.10
C LYS A 105 -5.00 6.72 -9.19
N LEU A 106 -5.68 6.75 -8.05
CA LEU A 106 -7.11 6.53 -7.98
C LEU A 106 -7.87 7.81 -8.33
N GLU A 107 -8.88 7.69 -9.19
CA GLU A 107 -9.76 8.80 -9.54
C GLU A 107 -10.48 9.33 -8.28
N LYS A 108 -10.42 10.64 -8.05
CA LYS A 108 -11.01 11.33 -6.87
C LYS A 108 -10.37 10.97 -5.51
N SER A 109 -9.20 10.33 -5.54
CA SER A 109 -8.31 10.21 -4.38
C SER A 109 -7.11 11.13 -4.54
N GLU A 110 -6.73 11.79 -3.44
CA GLU A 110 -5.45 12.52 -3.36
C GLU A 110 -4.28 11.57 -3.06
N ARG A 111 -4.57 10.31 -2.70
CA ARG A 111 -3.54 9.31 -2.40
C ARG A 111 -2.91 8.80 -3.70
N HIS A 112 -1.59 8.77 -3.70
CA HIS A 112 -0.78 8.19 -4.76
C HIS A 112 -0.15 6.91 -4.22
N PHE A 113 -0.25 5.84 -4.98
CA PHE A 113 0.34 4.56 -4.62
C PHE A 113 1.44 4.19 -5.60
N ILE A 114 2.42 3.45 -5.10
CA ILE A 114 3.39 2.73 -5.94
C ILE A 114 3.23 1.26 -5.60
N LEU A 115 2.81 0.45 -6.56
CA LEU A 115 2.79 -1.00 -6.38
C LEU A 115 4.10 -1.57 -6.89
N THR A 116 4.74 -2.44 -6.11
CA THR A 116 6.02 -3.05 -6.49
C THR A 116 6.11 -4.48 -5.95
N GLN A 117 6.89 -5.32 -6.62
CA GLN A 117 7.24 -6.64 -6.11
C GLN A 117 8.07 -6.56 -4.82
N GLY A 118 8.11 -7.64 -4.05
CA GLY A 118 9.02 -7.79 -2.92
C GLY A 118 10.48 -7.72 -3.38
N PRO A 119 11.32 -6.81 -2.81
CA PRO A 119 12.70 -6.63 -3.25
C PRO A 119 13.47 -7.94 -3.29
N LYS A 120 14.28 -8.12 -4.33
CA LYS A 120 15.26 -9.21 -4.50
C LYS A 120 16.63 -8.72 -4.04
N SER A 121 17.56 -9.64 -3.81
CA SER A 121 18.91 -9.29 -3.32
C SER A 121 19.61 -8.25 -4.21
N ASN A 122 19.40 -8.33 -5.53
CA ASN A 122 19.94 -7.40 -6.52
C ASN A 122 19.08 -6.15 -6.80
N THR A 123 17.94 -5.96 -6.11
CA THR A 123 17.04 -4.80 -6.30
C THR A 123 16.75 -4.03 -5.02
N ILE A 124 17.40 -4.35 -3.89
CA ILE A 124 17.17 -3.62 -2.63
C ILE A 124 17.65 -2.17 -2.74
N GLU A 125 18.80 -1.94 -3.36
CA GLU A 125 19.31 -0.59 -3.60
C GLU A 125 18.33 0.22 -4.46
N ASP A 126 17.87 -0.37 -5.58
CA ASP A 126 16.90 0.23 -6.49
C ASP A 126 15.57 0.56 -5.79
N PHE A 127 15.12 -0.31 -4.89
CA PHE A 127 13.95 -0.07 -4.05
C PHE A 127 14.14 1.18 -3.18
N TRP A 128 15.24 1.31 -2.46
CA TRP A 128 15.48 2.49 -1.61
C TRP A 128 15.70 3.76 -2.42
N LYS A 129 16.35 3.67 -3.59
CA LYS A 129 16.44 4.78 -4.55
C LYS A 129 15.05 5.26 -4.95
N MET A 130 14.13 4.35 -5.28
CA MET A 130 12.74 4.69 -5.59
C MET A 130 12.04 5.39 -4.41
N ILE A 131 12.14 4.83 -3.20
CA ILE A 131 11.50 5.40 -2.00
C ILE A 131 11.99 6.83 -1.75
N PHE A 132 13.30 7.07 -1.88
CA PHE A 132 13.89 8.40 -1.78
C PHE A 132 13.44 9.33 -2.92
N GLN A 133 13.60 8.90 -4.18
CA GLN A 133 13.26 9.70 -5.36
C GLN A 133 11.80 10.15 -5.37
N GLU A 134 10.88 9.24 -5.07
CA GLU A 134 9.43 9.50 -5.11
C GLU A 134 8.92 10.16 -3.81
N GLN A 135 9.82 10.43 -2.85
CA GLN A 135 9.51 11.03 -1.55
C GLN A 135 8.38 10.27 -0.85
N CYS A 136 8.49 8.94 -0.85
CA CYS A 136 7.46 8.06 -0.30
C CYS A 136 7.28 8.30 1.20
N ALA A 137 6.08 8.74 1.58
CA ALA A 137 5.70 8.97 2.96
C ALA A 137 5.59 7.68 3.78
N GLY A 138 5.30 6.56 3.10
CA GLY A 138 5.16 5.26 3.75
C GLY A 138 5.43 4.08 2.83
N VAL A 139 5.70 2.95 3.47
CA VAL A 139 5.91 1.64 2.87
C VAL A 139 5.00 0.65 3.60
N VAL A 140 4.27 -0.20 2.89
CA VAL A 140 3.47 -1.27 3.50
C VAL A 140 3.88 -2.61 2.89
N LEU A 141 4.43 -3.48 3.72
CA LEU A 141 4.79 -4.84 3.35
C LEU A 141 3.67 -5.79 3.79
N LEU A 142 2.98 -6.39 2.83
CA LEU A 142 1.80 -7.25 3.04
C LEU A 142 2.16 -8.75 3.04
N CYS A 143 3.43 -9.12 3.09
CA CYS A 143 3.90 -10.50 3.06
C CYS A 143 5.02 -10.77 4.06
N ASN A 144 5.26 -12.05 4.36
CA ASN A 144 6.48 -12.48 5.02
C ASN A 144 7.64 -12.58 4.02
N PHE A 145 8.86 -12.67 4.52
CA PHE A 145 10.05 -12.92 3.69
C PHE A 145 9.99 -14.31 3.03
N TYR A 146 9.44 -15.28 3.75
CA TYR A 146 9.20 -16.64 3.27
C TYR A 146 7.74 -17.03 3.48
N GLU A 147 7.11 -17.57 2.45
CA GLU A 147 5.75 -18.09 2.48
C GLU A 147 5.73 -19.44 1.75
N GLU A 148 5.14 -20.47 2.38
CA GLU A 148 5.03 -21.82 1.80
C GLU A 148 6.37 -22.41 1.32
N GLY A 149 7.47 -22.08 2.02
CA GLY A 149 8.83 -22.52 1.67
C GLY A 149 9.47 -21.78 0.48
N THR A 150 8.77 -20.80 -0.10
CA THR A 150 9.28 -19.95 -1.18
C THR A 150 9.69 -18.59 -0.64
N GLN A 151 10.79 -18.04 -1.13
CA GLN A 151 11.23 -16.69 -0.79
C GLN A 151 10.35 -15.65 -1.49
N SER A 152 9.44 -15.02 -0.75
CA SER A 152 8.51 -14.00 -1.23
C SER A 152 9.14 -12.60 -1.24
N CYS A 153 10.06 -12.30 -0.33
CA CYS A 153 10.70 -10.99 -0.20
C CYS A 153 12.05 -11.12 0.53
N GLU A 154 13.03 -10.28 0.17
CA GLU A 154 14.26 -10.13 0.97
C GLU A 154 14.04 -9.28 2.21
N GLU A 155 14.91 -9.43 3.20
CA GLU A 155 15.07 -8.46 4.28
C GLU A 155 15.76 -7.20 3.74
N PHE A 156 14.98 -6.11 3.62
CA PHE A 156 15.45 -4.88 2.97
C PHE A 156 15.57 -3.68 3.91
N TRP A 157 15.32 -3.81 5.22
CA TRP A 157 15.53 -2.73 6.20
C TRP A 157 16.22 -3.25 7.47
N PRO A 158 16.89 -2.39 8.25
CA PRO A 158 17.41 -2.77 9.57
C PRO A 158 16.26 -2.97 10.56
N ILE A 159 16.11 -4.20 11.09
CA ILE A 159 14.99 -4.58 11.95
C ILE A 159 15.11 -3.95 13.35
N ASP A 160 16.32 -3.89 13.89
CA ASP A 160 16.55 -3.41 15.26
C ASP A 160 16.50 -1.87 15.36
N SER A 161 15.98 -1.36 16.47
CA SER A 161 15.90 0.07 16.73
C SER A 161 17.30 0.66 16.88
N GLY A 162 17.60 1.73 16.15
CA GLY A 162 18.92 2.38 16.10
C GLY A 162 19.91 1.69 15.16
N ALA A 163 19.57 0.54 14.58
CA ALA A 163 20.41 -0.12 13.60
C ALA A 163 20.31 0.57 12.23
N TYR A 164 21.41 0.50 11.48
CA TYR A 164 21.50 1.01 10.13
C TYR A 164 22.15 0.00 9.21
N LYS A 165 21.88 0.12 7.91
CA LYS A 165 22.50 -0.71 6.88
C LYS A 165 22.65 0.08 5.58
N TYR A 166 23.74 -0.18 4.87
CA TYR A 166 23.96 0.31 3.51
C TYR A 166 23.47 -0.76 2.52
N TYR A 167 22.67 -0.30 1.55
CA TYR A 167 22.20 -1.08 0.42
C TYR A 167 22.73 -0.40 -0.85
N GLY A 168 23.93 -0.82 -1.28
CA GLY A 168 24.68 -0.11 -2.31
C GLY A 168 24.93 1.34 -1.89
N LYS A 169 24.54 2.30 -2.74
CA LYS A 169 24.66 3.74 -2.47
C LYS A 169 23.54 4.31 -1.57
N MET A 170 22.65 3.47 -1.01
CA MET A 170 21.56 3.92 -0.14
C MET A 170 21.83 3.59 1.33
N PHE A 171 21.79 4.59 2.19
CA PHE A 171 21.82 4.40 3.64
C PHE A 171 20.40 4.37 4.20
N VAL A 172 20.12 3.37 5.04
CA VAL A 172 18.84 3.20 5.71
C VAL A 172 19.07 3.00 7.20
N ASN A 173 18.43 3.82 8.02
CA ASN A 173 18.55 3.79 9.47
C ASN A 173 17.17 3.67 10.12
N ASN A 174 16.99 2.68 10.99
CA ASN A 174 15.78 2.53 11.76
C ASN A 174 15.86 3.40 13.01
N LYS A 175 15.14 4.52 13.02
CA LYS A 175 15.13 5.48 14.12
C LYS A 175 14.24 5.03 15.28
N ARG A 176 13.16 4.31 14.98
CA ARG A 176 12.11 4.01 15.94
C ARG A 176 11.26 2.85 15.46
N ILE A 177 10.90 1.99 16.41
CA ILE A 177 9.91 0.94 16.22
C ILE A 177 8.69 1.27 17.08
N ASP A 178 7.53 1.26 16.46
CA ASP A 178 6.22 1.35 17.09
C ASP A 178 5.59 -0.03 17.06
N HIS A 179 5.55 -0.70 18.21
CA HIS A 179 4.85 -1.97 18.35
C HIS A 179 3.34 -1.72 18.45
N MET A 180 2.59 -2.13 17.43
CA MET A 180 1.13 -2.18 17.49
C MET A 180 0.69 -3.58 17.89
N ASP A 181 -0.58 -3.74 18.27
CA ASP A 181 -1.13 -5.03 18.68
C ASP A 181 -0.96 -6.17 17.64
N GLN A 182 -0.76 -5.84 16.36
CA GLN A 182 -0.83 -6.78 15.23
C GLN A 182 0.26 -6.62 14.17
N TYR A 183 1.01 -5.53 14.22
CA TYR A 183 2.08 -5.23 13.27
C TYR A 183 3.05 -4.23 13.88
N ASP A 184 4.28 -4.21 13.37
CA ASP A 184 5.26 -3.22 13.75
C ASP A 184 5.33 -2.11 12.70
N VAL A 185 5.49 -0.87 13.16
CA VAL A 185 5.77 0.28 12.30
C VAL A 185 7.16 0.80 12.57
N TYR A 186 8.00 0.79 11.55
CA TYR A 186 9.39 1.23 11.58
C TYR A 186 9.47 2.64 11.00
N THR A 187 10.06 3.57 11.73
CA THR A 187 10.37 4.91 11.22
C THR A 187 11.80 4.89 10.68
N LEU A 188 11.93 4.96 9.36
CA LEU A 188 13.18 4.79 8.65
C LEU A 188 13.66 6.13 8.10
N GLU A 189 14.91 6.46 8.38
CA GLU A 189 15.63 7.52 7.71
C GLU A 189 16.36 6.94 6.50
N VAL A 190 16.13 7.53 5.33
CA VAL A 190 16.71 7.09 4.05
C VAL A 190 17.43 8.27 3.41
N LEU A 191 18.70 8.08 3.03
CA LEU A 191 19.46 9.04 2.24
C LEU A 191 20.41 8.33 1.25
N PRO A 192 20.62 8.91 0.05
CA PRO A 192 21.71 8.50 -0.83
C PRO A 192 23.07 8.85 -0.25
N ASP A 193 24.08 8.06 -0.61
CA ASP A 193 25.47 8.34 -0.27
C ASP A 193 25.92 9.70 -0.82
N GLY A 194 26.74 10.41 -0.05
CA GLY A 194 27.19 11.76 -0.36
C GLY A 194 26.11 12.86 -0.28
N CYS A 195 24.85 12.53 0.05
CA CYS A 195 23.79 13.51 0.24
C CYS A 195 23.58 13.85 1.72
N SER A 196 23.33 15.13 2.02
CA SER A 196 22.94 15.56 3.38
C SER A 196 21.44 15.50 3.62
N ASN A 197 20.64 15.43 2.56
CA ASN A 197 19.18 15.44 2.64
C ASN A 197 18.67 14.01 2.78
N SER A 198 17.98 13.74 3.88
CA SER A 198 17.28 12.48 4.13
C SER A 198 15.77 12.65 4.04
N ILE A 199 15.07 11.54 3.82
CA ILE A 199 13.63 11.45 4.05
C ILE A 199 13.34 10.57 5.26
N LEU A 200 12.24 10.86 5.95
CA LEU A 200 11.66 9.97 6.94
C LEU A 200 10.45 9.27 6.33
N THR A 201 10.51 7.95 6.23
CA THR A 201 9.41 7.11 5.74
C THR A 201 8.99 6.13 6.83
N ARG A 202 7.71 5.77 6.87
CA ARG A 202 7.21 4.77 7.84
C ARG A 202 6.90 3.46 7.13
N LEU A 203 7.57 2.39 7.52
CA LEU A 203 7.35 1.05 7.03
C LEU A 203 6.43 0.29 7.99
N ALA A 204 5.28 -0.17 7.51
CA ALA A 204 4.40 -1.08 8.25
C ALA A 204 4.58 -2.50 7.72
N HIS A 205 4.97 -3.44 8.60
CA HIS A 205 5.09 -4.85 8.24
C HIS A 205 3.83 -5.61 8.68
N CYS A 206 2.90 -5.79 7.74
CA CYS A 206 1.61 -6.43 7.97
C CYS A 206 1.65 -7.90 7.52
N THR A 207 1.94 -8.80 8.45
CA THR A 207 2.06 -10.25 8.19
C THR A 207 0.72 -10.99 8.24
N THR A 208 -0.34 -10.37 8.79
CA THR A 208 -1.67 -10.98 8.95
C THR A 208 -2.68 -10.36 7.96
N TRP A 209 -2.86 -11.03 6.82
CA TRP A 209 -3.89 -10.74 5.81
C TRP A 209 -5.10 -11.68 6.00
N PRO A 210 -6.39 -11.30 5.78
CA PRO A 210 -6.94 -10.05 5.22
C PRO A 210 -7.66 -9.12 6.24
N GLU A 211 -7.89 -9.54 7.47
CA GLU A 211 -8.92 -8.93 8.34
C GLU A 211 -8.68 -7.45 8.72
N LYS A 212 -7.43 -6.96 8.72
CA LYS A 212 -7.08 -5.73 9.47
C LYS A 212 -6.20 -4.74 8.72
N VAL A 213 -6.06 -4.97 7.41
CA VAL A 213 -5.33 -4.14 6.43
C VAL A 213 -5.88 -2.70 6.37
N ALA A 214 -7.16 -2.52 6.70
CA ALA A 214 -7.82 -1.21 6.75
C ALA A 214 -7.15 -0.21 7.72
N PHE A 215 -6.41 -0.66 8.73
CA PHE A 215 -5.71 0.23 9.67
C PHE A 215 -4.38 0.79 9.15
N ALA A 216 -3.74 0.12 8.19
CA ALA A 216 -2.52 0.61 7.56
C ALA A 216 -2.77 1.87 6.68
N ILE A 217 -4.04 2.21 6.42
CA ILE A 217 -4.47 3.46 5.78
C ILE A 217 -4.01 4.70 6.60
N THR A 218 -3.67 4.51 7.88
CA THR A 218 -3.21 5.56 8.81
C THR A 218 -1.70 5.84 8.78
N VAL A 219 -0.95 5.26 7.84
CA VAL A 219 0.38 5.79 7.53
C VAL A 219 0.27 7.19 6.88
N GLY A 220 -0.92 7.56 6.38
CA GLY A 220 -1.23 8.81 5.69
C GLY A 220 -1.43 10.07 6.55
N GLY A 221 -0.63 10.26 7.61
CA GLY A 221 -0.52 11.57 8.26
C GLY A 221 0.40 12.54 7.52
N THR A 222 1.28 12.01 6.68
CA THR A 222 2.30 12.76 5.94
C THR A 222 1.98 12.81 4.44
N PRO A 223 2.12 13.97 3.79
CA PRO A 223 1.92 14.08 2.35
C PRO A 223 3.02 13.33 1.60
N GLY A 224 2.63 12.41 0.70
CA GLY A 224 3.54 11.68 -0.18
C GLY A 224 2.95 10.36 -0.68
N PRO A 225 3.57 9.72 -1.70
CA PRO A 225 3.14 8.40 -2.16
C PRO A 225 3.32 7.32 -1.09
N VAL A 226 2.50 6.27 -1.15
CA VAL A 226 2.66 5.06 -0.34
C VAL A 226 3.09 3.91 -1.24
N ALA A 227 4.26 3.33 -0.96
CA ALA A 227 4.72 2.13 -1.62
C ALA A 227 4.05 0.90 -0.97
N LEU A 228 3.39 0.08 -1.78
CA LEU A 228 2.70 -1.14 -1.34
C LEU A 228 3.39 -2.34 -1.98
N LEU A 229 3.73 -3.32 -1.14
CA LEU A 229 4.48 -4.50 -1.53
C LEU A 229 3.79 -5.76 -1.02
N CYS A 230 3.84 -6.81 -1.84
CA CYS A 230 3.66 -8.18 -1.39
C CYS A 230 4.77 -9.02 -2.03
N SER A 231 4.51 -10.28 -2.39
CA SER A 231 5.49 -11.04 -3.15
C SER A 231 5.62 -10.52 -4.59
N ALA A 232 4.56 -10.64 -5.40
CA ALA A 232 4.57 -10.22 -6.80
C ALA A 232 4.19 -8.75 -7.05
N GLY A 233 3.66 -8.06 -6.04
CA GLY A 233 3.22 -6.66 -6.20
C GLY A 233 1.84 -6.50 -6.85
N VAL A 234 1.10 -7.58 -7.12
CA VAL A 234 -0.24 -7.54 -7.73
C VAL A 234 -1.38 -7.97 -6.78
N GLY A 235 -1.41 -9.19 -6.24
CA GLY A 235 -2.60 -9.72 -5.55
C GLY A 235 -3.06 -8.96 -4.29
N ARG A 236 -2.30 -9.07 -3.18
CA ARG A 236 -2.63 -8.39 -1.89
C ARG A 236 -2.57 -6.87 -2.03
N THR A 237 -1.57 -6.37 -2.75
CA THR A 237 -1.37 -4.94 -3.02
C THR A 237 -2.52 -4.34 -3.81
N GLY A 238 -2.99 -5.02 -4.86
CA GLY A 238 -4.13 -4.56 -5.65
C GLY A 238 -5.45 -4.63 -4.87
N THR A 239 -5.62 -5.67 -4.06
CA THR A 239 -6.76 -5.79 -3.16
C THR A 239 -6.77 -4.65 -2.13
N PHE A 240 -5.61 -4.28 -1.58
CA PHE A 240 -5.46 -3.13 -0.67
C PHE A 240 -5.98 -1.85 -1.33
N VAL A 241 -5.46 -1.54 -2.52
CA VAL A 241 -5.84 -0.32 -3.26
C VAL A 241 -7.32 -0.33 -3.63
N ALA A 242 -7.88 -1.49 -4.00
CA ALA A 242 -9.30 -1.62 -4.28
C ALA A 242 -10.17 -1.33 -3.05
N ILE A 243 -9.77 -1.84 -1.88
CA ILE A 243 -10.44 -1.56 -0.61
C ILE A 243 -10.34 -0.06 -0.27
N ASP A 244 -9.15 0.54 -0.37
CA ASP A 244 -8.95 1.98 -0.12
C ASP A 244 -9.80 2.84 -1.07
N ALA A 245 -9.91 2.45 -2.34
CA ALA A 245 -10.75 3.13 -3.32
C ALA A 245 -12.24 3.09 -2.96
N VAL A 246 -12.74 1.91 -2.56
CA VAL A 246 -14.13 1.72 -2.14
C VAL A 246 -14.40 2.50 -0.86
N CYS A 247 -13.57 2.36 0.16
CA CYS A 247 -13.69 3.09 1.42
C CYS A 247 -13.68 4.60 1.19
N THR A 248 -12.74 5.12 0.40
CA THR A 248 -12.64 6.55 0.08
C THR A 248 -13.92 7.06 -0.59
N ARG A 249 -14.55 6.28 -1.46
CA ARG A 249 -15.81 6.66 -2.12
C ARG A 249 -16.99 6.65 -1.16
N LEU A 250 -17.11 5.61 -0.34
CA LEU A 250 -18.17 5.48 0.64
C LEU A 250 -18.10 6.61 1.68
N PHE A 251 -16.91 6.88 2.25
CA PHE A 251 -16.72 7.93 3.24
C PHE A 251 -16.86 9.36 2.70
N LYS A 252 -16.74 9.55 1.38
CA LYS A 252 -17.01 10.85 0.72
C LYS A 252 -18.48 10.99 0.27
N GLY A 253 -19.35 10.03 0.54
CA GLY A 253 -20.79 10.12 0.20
C GLY A 253 -21.09 10.07 -1.31
N PHE A 254 -20.16 9.58 -2.14
CA PHE A 254 -20.39 9.53 -3.58
C PHE A 254 -21.45 8.47 -3.94
N GLU A 255 -22.65 8.93 -4.31
CA GLU A 255 -23.70 8.09 -4.90
C GLU A 255 -23.35 7.73 -6.36
N GLY A 256 -22.73 6.56 -6.54
CA GLY A 256 -22.77 5.84 -7.81
C GLY A 256 -23.48 4.52 -7.59
N LYS A 257 -24.10 3.94 -8.63
CA LYS A 257 -24.39 2.50 -8.60
C LYS A 257 -23.12 1.83 -8.08
N ALA A 258 -23.21 1.01 -7.05
CA ALA A 258 -22.11 0.17 -6.56
C ALA A 258 -21.69 -0.89 -7.60
N LYS A 259 -21.83 -0.59 -8.89
CA LYS A 259 -20.99 -1.18 -9.91
C LYS A 259 -19.58 -0.70 -9.60
N MET A 260 -18.64 -1.65 -9.61
CA MET A 260 -17.26 -1.38 -9.99
C MET A 260 -17.20 -0.16 -10.95
N PRO A 261 -16.42 0.89 -10.64
CA PRO A 261 -16.43 2.14 -11.40
C PRO A 261 -16.49 1.88 -12.89
N LYS A 262 -17.46 2.47 -13.62
CA LYS A 262 -17.40 2.42 -15.08
C LYS A 262 -16.08 3.05 -15.51
N TYR A 263 -15.22 2.16 -16.02
CA TYR A 263 -13.79 2.29 -16.09
C TYR A 263 -13.36 3.26 -17.19
N ASN A 264 -13.05 4.50 -16.84
CA ASN A 264 -12.34 5.39 -17.75
C ASN A 264 -10.84 5.03 -17.77
N SER A 265 -10.32 5.01 -19.00
CA SER A 265 -9.03 4.57 -19.57
C SER A 265 -7.72 4.58 -18.74
N LYS A 266 -7.67 5.11 -17.52
CA LYS A 266 -6.45 5.17 -16.70
C LYS A 266 -6.43 4.20 -15.51
N VAL A 267 -7.59 3.83 -14.97
CA VAL A 267 -7.69 2.82 -13.89
C VAL A 267 -7.68 1.41 -14.46
N THR A 268 -7.99 1.28 -15.76
CA THR A 268 -8.05 0.00 -16.44
C THR A 268 -6.66 -0.66 -16.53
N GLN A 269 -5.59 0.12 -16.70
CA GLN A 269 -4.20 -0.40 -16.68
C GLN A 269 -3.87 -1.24 -15.44
N PHE A 270 -4.50 -0.94 -14.30
CA PHE A 270 -4.23 -1.55 -13.01
C PHE A 270 -4.85 -2.95 -12.81
N TYR A 271 -6.05 -3.19 -13.33
CA TYR A 271 -6.79 -4.42 -13.03
C TYR A 271 -6.41 -5.61 -13.92
N ALA A 272 -5.85 -5.35 -15.10
CA ALA A 272 -5.29 -6.40 -15.95
C ALA A 272 -4.06 -7.09 -15.34
N GLU A 273 -3.34 -6.40 -14.47
CA GLU A 273 -2.16 -6.95 -13.79
C GLU A 273 -2.55 -7.83 -12.59
N LEU A 274 -3.81 -7.77 -12.14
CA LEU A 274 -4.33 -8.62 -11.07
C LEU A 274 -4.70 -10.04 -11.52
N SER A 275 -4.74 -10.32 -12.82
CA SER A 275 -5.23 -11.60 -13.35
C SER A 275 -4.15 -12.65 -13.65
N LYS A 276 -2.91 -12.43 -13.20
CA LYS A 276 -1.81 -13.39 -13.38
C LYS A 276 -1.21 -13.90 -12.06
N ALA A 277 -2.08 -14.31 -11.12
CA ALA A 277 -1.71 -15.18 -10.02
C ALA A 277 -2.80 -16.26 -9.84
#